data_AF-D9MPU9-F1
#
_entry.id   AF-D9MPU9-F1
#
_cell.length_a   1.000
_cell.length_b   1.000
_cell.length_c   1.000
_cell.angle_alpha   90.00
_cell.angle_beta   90.00
_cell.angle_gamma   90.00
#
_symmetry.space_group_name_H-M   'P 1'
#
loop_
_entity.id
_entity.type
_entity.pdbx_description
1 polymer ?
#
loop_
_entity_poly.entity_id
_entity_poly.type
_entity_poly.pdbx_seq_one_letter_code
_entity_poly.pdbx_strand_id
1 'polypeptide(L)'
;SPQHAAIGFRQTVQKLIIVVELLLGNIPERNVFRQAGLRQSLGAYFQLTQAVRLGNLKRFGDVVAQYGPKFQLDHTFTLIIRLRHNVIKTAIRSIGLSYSRISPQDIARRLMLDSSEDAEFIVSKAIRDGVIEATL
;
A
#
# COMPACT_ATOMS: atom_id res chain seq x y z
N SER A 1 -6.64 32.01 18.33
CA SER A 1 -7.36 30.92 17.64
C SER A 1 -6.58 29.62 17.73
N PRO A 2 -7.19 28.50 18.18
CA PRO A 2 -6.51 27.19 18.36
C PRO A 2 -6.01 26.54 17.06
N GLN A 3 -6.22 27.19 15.92
CA GLN A 3 -5.85 26.73 14.58
C GLN A 3 -4.34 26.50 14.38
N HIS A 4 -3.48 27.18 15.16
CA HIS A 4 -2.01 27.04 15.09
C HIS A 4 -1.42 26.07 16.14
N ALA A 5 -2.14 25.80 17.24
CA ALA A 5 -1.63 24.94 18.33
C ALA A 5 -1.81 23.44 18.05
N ALA A 6 -2.72 23.06 17.16
CA ALA A 6 -3.08 21.66 16.89
C ALA A 6 -2.37 21.03 15.68
N ILE A 7 -1.33 21.69 15.11
CA ILE A 7 -0.67 21.20 13.89
C ILE A 7 -0.03 19.82 14.11
N GLY A 8 0.63 19.60 15.26
CA GLY A 8 1.24 18.31 15.60
C GLY A 8 0.21 17.18 15.76
N PHE A 9 -0.90 17.45 16.45
CA PHE A 9 -1.99 16.50 16.60
C PHE A 9 -2.61 16.13 15.24
N ARG A 10 -2.87 17.13 14.40
CA ARG A 10 -3.40 16.92 13.04
C ARG A 10 -2.44 16.10 12.18
N GLN A 11 -1.12 16.30 12.30
CA GLN A 11 -0.14 15.46 11.61
C GLN A 11 -0.22 14.00 12.04
N THR A 12 -0.26 13.72 13.34
CA THR A 12 -0.34 12.34 13.86
C THR A 12 -1.63 11.65 13.43
N VAL A 13 -2.77 12.31 13.57
CA VAL A 13 -4.06 11.77 13.14
C VAL A 13 -4.08 11.52 11.64
N GLN A 14 -3.56 12.44 10.83
CA GLN A 14 -3.53 12.28 9.38
C GLN A 14 -2.66 11.10 8.94
N LYS A 15 -1.50 10.90 9.56
CA LYS A 15 -0.63 9.73 9.32
C LYS A 15 -1.39 8.42 9.60
N LEU A 16 -2.10 8.36 10.72
CA LEU A 16 -2.89 7.19 11.11
C LEU A 16 -4.03 6.93 10.13
N ILE A 17 -4.79 7.96 9.74
CA ILE A 17 -5.87 7.85 8.75
C ILE A 17 -5.35 7.24 7.45
N ILE A 18 -4.22 7.75 6.93
CA ILE A 18 -3.61 7.24 5.70
C ILE A 18 -3.28 5.75 5.83
N VAL A 19 -2.67 5.33 6.94
CA VAL A 19 -2.30 3.91 7.16
C VAL A 19 -3.55 3.03 7.24
N VAL A 20 -4.60 3.49 7.92
CA VAL A 20 -5.86 2.74 8.05
C VAL A 20 -6.59 2.63 6.71
N GLU A 21 -6.66 3.70 5.92
CA GLU A 21 -7.25 3.65 4.57
C GLU A 21 -6.53 2.64 3.67
N LEU A 22 -5.20 2.64 3.70
CA LEU A 22 -4.39 1.69 2.94
C LEU A 22 -4.60 0.23 3.41
N LEU A 23 -4.86 0.01 4.70
CA LEU A 23 -5.21 -1.31 5.25
C LEU A 23 -6.60 -1.78 4.83
N LEU A 24 -7.54 -0.85 4.63
CA LEU A 24 -8.87 -1.13 4.08
C LEU A 24 -8.84 -1.35 2.56
N GLY A 25 -7.68 -1.12 1.91
CA GLY A 25 -7.53 -1.20 0.46
C GLY A 25 -7.98 0.06 -0.28
N ASN A 26 -8.28 1.14 0.44
CA ASN A 26 -8.63 2.44 -0.14
C ASN A 26 -7.37 3.27 -0.36
N ILE A 27 -7.34 4.00 -1.47
CA ILE A 27 -6.20 4.85 -1.83
C ILE A 27 -6.54 6.30 -1.46
N PRO A 28 -5.81 6.94 -0.54
CA PRO A 28 -6.10 8.30 -0.09
C PRO A 28 -5.94 9.31 -1.23
N GLU A 29 -6.77 10.36 -1.22
CA GLU A 29 -6.71 11.42 -2.21
C GLU A 29 -5.40 12.21 -2.18
N ARG A 30 -4.92 12.63 -3.35
CA ARG A 30 -3.68 13.41 -3.49
C ARG A 30 -3.72 14.74 -2.74
N ASN A 31 -4.91 15.30 -2.52
CA ASN A 31 -5.12 16.57 -1.81
C ASN A 31 -4.71 16.49 -0.34
N VAL A 32 -4.86 15.32 0.28
CA VAL A 32 -4.45 15.05 1.67
C VAL A 32 -2.95 15.35 1.89
N PHE A 33 -2.13 15.01 0.89
CA PHE A 33 -0.67 15.19 0.95
C PHE A 33 -0.20 16.61 0.57
N ARG A 34 -1.08 17.46 0.02
CA ARG A 34 -0.74 18.83 -0.44
C ARG A 34 -1.00 19.92 0.60
N GLN A 35 -1.55 19.60 1.77
CA GLN A 35 -1.86 20.58 2.81
C GLN A 35 -0.59 21.28 3.33
N ALA A 36 -0.62 22.62 3.38
CA ALA A 36 0.48 23.43 3.90
C ALA A 36 0.74 23.07 5.38
N GLY A 37 1.99 22.79 5.73
CA GLY A 37 2.40 22.35 7.08
C GLY A 37 2.45 20.84 7.32
N LEU A 38 1.89 20.01 6.42
CA LEU A 38 1.93 18.53 6.53
C LEU A 38 2.86 17.88 5.50
N ARG A 39 3.24 18.61 4.45
CA ARG A 39 3.95 18.07 3.28
C ARG A 39 5.31 17.44 3.61
N GLN A 40 6.06 18.03 4.55
CA GLN A 40 7.38 17.51 4.94
C GLN A 40 7.25 16.24 5.80
N SER A 41 6.30 16.21 6.73
CA SER A 41 6.02 15.06 7.60
C SER A 41 5.38 13.89 6.86
N LEU A 42 4.53 14.17 5.86
CA LEU A 42 3.82 13.15 5.08
C LEU A 42 4.62 12.60 3.89
N GLY A 43 5.83 13.10 3.61
CA GLY A 43 6.63 12.66 2.46
C GLY A 43 6.88 11.15 2.44
N ALA A 44 7.20 10.56 3.59
CA ALA A 44 7.40 9.12 3.73
C ALA A 44 6.10 8.31 3.48
N TYR A 45 4.98 8.78 4.05
CA TYR A 45 3.65 8.18 3.86
C TYR A 45 3.14 8.32 2.43
N PHE A 46 3.53 9.39 1.73
CA PHE A 46 3.23 9.56 0.31
C PHE A 46 3.97 8.52 -0.55
N GLN A 47 5.26 8.29 -0.31
CA GLN A 47 5.99 7.25 -1.03
C GLN A 47 5.44 5.86 -0.73
N LEU A 48 5.07 5.60 0.52
CA LEU A 48 4.39 4.36 0.91
C LEU A 48 3.09 4.17 0.14
N THR A 49 2.25 5.20 0.11
CA THR A 49 0.98 5.21 -0.65
C THR A 49 1.21 4.93 -2.14
N GLN A 50 2.24 5.53 -2.74
CA GLN A 50 2.58 5.28 -4.14
C GLN A 50 3.00 3.82 -4.39
N ALA A 51 3.78 3.23 -3.49
CA ALA A 51 4.17 1.83 -3.60
C ALA A 51 2.95 0.89 -3.50
N VAL A 52 2.04 1.15 -2.57
CA VAL A 52 0.79 0.38 -2.39
C VAL A 52 -0.13 0.54 -3.61
N ARG A 53 -0.34 1.76 -4.09
CA ARG A 53 -1.17 2.07 -5.25
C ARG A 53 -0.69 1.38 -6.53
N LEU A 54 0.62 1.33 -6.74
CA LEU A 54 1.22 0.66 -7.90
C LEU A 54 1.33 -0.86 -7.72
N GLY A 55 1.04 -1.40 -6.53
CA GLY A 55 1.19 -2.82 -6.25
C GLY A 55 2.66 -3.30 -6.29
N ASN A 56 3.63 -2.40 -6.11
CA ASN A 56 5.05 -2.72 -6.27
C ASN A 56 5.70 -3.10 -4.94
N LEU A 57 5.91 -4.40 -4.75
CA LEU A 57 6.51 -4.99 -3.54
C LEU A 57 7.94 -4.52 -3.29
N LYS A 58 8.75 -4.38 -4.36
CA LYS A 58 10.15 -3.95 -4.23
C LYS A 58 10.24 -2.52 -3.70
N ARG A 59 9.52 -1.59 -4.34
CA ARG A 59 9.43 -0.19 -3.88
C ARG A 59 8.87 -0.08 -2.47
N PHE A 60 7.90 -0.92 -2.13
CA PHE A 60 7.37 -0.97 -0.77
C PHE A 60 8.46 -1.35 0.24
N GLY A 61 9.25 -2.40 -0.06
CA GLY A 61 10.39 -2.81 0.76
C GLY A 61 11.44 -1.70 0.91
N ASP A 62 11.81 -1.04 -0.19
CA ASP A 62 12.78 0.05 -0.20
C ASP A 62 12.33 1.22 0.68
N VAL A 63 11.06 1.63 0.59
CA VAL A 63 10.48 2.71 1.40
C VAL A 63 10.45 2.35 2.89
N VAL A 64 10.08 1.10 3.22
CA VAL A 64 10.06 0.63 4.61
C VAL A 64 11.48 0.58 5.19
N ALA A 65 12.48 0.17 4.40
CA ALA A 65 13.88 0.19 4.83
C ALA A 65 14.41 1.62 5.00
N GLN A 66 14.11 2.53 4.05
CA GLN A 66 14.59 3.91 4.06
C GLN A 66 13.98 4.75 5.20
N TYR A 67 12.67 4.58 5.45
CA TYR A 67 11.93 5.38 6.43
C TYR A 67 11.56 4.61 7.70
N GLY A 68 12.06 3.39 7.87
CA GLY A 68 11.88 2.53 9.05
C GLY A 68 11.95 3.28 10.39
N PRO A 69 13.01 4.04 10.71
CA PRO A 69 13.12 4.75 11.99
C PRO A 69 12.02 5.81 12.18
N LYS A 70 11.57 6.49 11.10
CA LYS A 70 10.46 7.45 11.20
C LYS A 70 9.12 6.77 11.50
N PHE A 71 8.88 5.62 10.89
CA PHE A 71 7.66 4.84 11.15
C PHE A 71 7.62 4.22 12.54
N GLN A 72 8.80 3.91 13.11
CA GLN A 72 8.91 3.44 14.49
C GLN A 72 8.63 4.56 15.49
N LEU A 73 9.16 5.78 15.26
CA LEU A 73 8.85 6.96 16.07
C LEU A 73 7.37 7.32 16.04
N ASP A 74 6.69 7.10 14.92
CA ASP A 74 5.27 7.33 14.76
C ASP A 74 4.38 6.19 15.31
N HIS A 75 4.98 5.11 15.84
CA HIS A 75 4.29 3.89 16.30
C HIS A 75 3.39 3.20 15.25
N THR A 76 3.54 3.53 13.96
CA THR A 76 2.76 2.94 12.85
C THR A 76 3.44 1.75 12.19
N PHE A 77 4.67 1.42 12.59
CA PHE A 77 5.49 0.39 11.94
C PHE A 77 4.81 -0.99 11.85
N THR A 78 4.16 -1.43 12.94
CA THR A 78 3.45 -2.73 12.98
C THR A 78 2.29 -2.79 11.98
N LEU A 79 1.57 -1.68 11.79
CA LEU A 79 0.50 -1.57 10.80
C LEU A 79 1.07 -1.58 9.38
N ILE A 80 2.21 -0.90 9.18
CA ILE A 80 2.88 -0.84 7.88
C ILE A 80 3.37 -2.21 7.43
N ILE A 81 3.92 -3.06 8.30
CA ILE A 81 4.31 -4.43 7.92
C ILE A 81 3.11 -5.23 7.38
N ARG A 82 1.91 -5.03 7.94
CA ARG A 82 0.68 -5.67 7.46
C ARG A 82 0.23 -5.15 6.10
N LEU A 83 0.66 -3.97 5.67
CA LEU A 83 0.39 -3.46 4.33
C LEU A 83 1.01 -4.35 3.24
N ARG A 84 2.08 -5.11 3.52
CA ARG A 84 2.70 -5.98 2.50
C ARG A 84 1.69 -6.92 1.84
N HIS A 85 0.83 -7.55 2.63
CA HIS A 85 -0.22 -8.43 2.10
C HIS A 85 -1.34 -7.63 1.40
N ASN A 86 -1.61 -6.40 1.82
CA ASN A 86 -2.53 -5.50 1.13
C ASN A 86 -1.98 -5.02 -0.22
N VAL A 87 -0.67 -4.79 -0.35
CA VAL A 87 -0.03 -4.46 -1.64
C VAL A 87 -0.24 -5.59 -2.64
N ILE A 88 -0.06 -6.85 -2.21
CA ILE A 88 -0.29 -8.03 -3.04
C ILE A 88 -1.75 -8.09 -3.51
N LYS A 89 -2.71 -7.94 -2.58
CA LYS A 89 -4.15 -7.95 -2.90
C LYS A 89 -4.50 -6.84 -3.88
N THR A 90 -4.01 -5.63 -3.67
CA THR A 90 -4.24 -4.47 -4.56
C THR A 90 -3.63 -4.69 -5.94
N ALA A 91 -2.42 -5.25 -6.02
CA ALA A 91 -1.77 -5.57 -7.29
C ALA A 91 -2.58 -6.58 -8.10
N ILE A 92 -3.05 -7.66 -7.46
CA ILE A 92 -3.87 -8.69 -8.10
C ILE A 92 -5.21 -8.13 -8.55
N ARG A 93 -5.87 -7.31 -7.71
CA ARG A 93 -7.10 -6.62 -8.08
C ARG A 93 -6.90 -5.72 -9.30
N SER A 94 -5.79 -4.97 -9.34
CA SER A 94 -5.45 -4.12 -10.49
C SER A 94 -5.21 -4.93 -11.77
N ILE A 95 -4.59 -6.11 -11.66
CA ILE A 95 -4.38 -7.02 -12.80
C ILE A 95 -5.72 -7.58 -13.28
N GLY A 96 -6.56 -8.09 -12.37
CA GLY A 96 -7.88 -8.64 -12.72
C GLY A 96 -8.82 -7.61 -13.34
N LEU A 97 -8.71 -6.33 -12.97
CA LEU A 97 -9.45 -5.24 -13.61
C LEU A 97 -8.89 -4.86 -14.99
N SER A 98 -7.59 -5.05 -15.22
CA SER A 98 -6.93 -4.63 -16.46
C SER A 98 -6.94 -5.69 -17.55
N TYR A 99 -7.03 -6.96 -17.18
CA TYR A 99 -6.92 -8.10 -18.08
C TYR A 99 -8.08 -9.06 -17.90
N SER A 100 -8.77 -9.38 -19.00
CA SER A 100 -9.77 -10.45 -19.01
C SER A 100 -9.14 -11.85 -18.96
N ARG A 101 -7.95 -12.02 -19.54
CA ARG A 101 -7.15 -13.26 -19.50
C ARG A 101 -5.67 -12.90 -19.40
N ILE A 102 -4.94 -13.56 -18.50
CA ILE A 102 -3.50 -13.36 -18.29
C ILE A 102 -2.86 -14.67 -17.82
N SER A 103 -1.65 -14.97 -18.27
CA SER A 103 -0.93 -16.17 -17.86
C SER A 103 -0.34 -16.03 -16.44
N PRO A 104 -0.24 -17.11 -15.64
CA PRO A 104 0.42 -17.07 -14.32
C PRO A 104 1.86 -16.56 -14.39
N GLN A 105 2.56 -16.83 -15.49
CA GLN A 105 3.93 -16.35 -15.74
C GLN A 105 4.01 -14.83 -15.90
N ASP A 106 3.03 -14.21 -16.57
CA ASP A 106 2.96 -12.75 -16.70
C ASP A 106 2.58 -12.10 -15.36
N ILE A 107 1.73 -12.76 -14.57
CA ILE A 107 1.40 -12.32 -13.21
C ILE A 107 2.66 -12.35 -12.32
N ALA A 108 3.43 -13.44 -12.35
CA ALA A 108 4.70 -13.57 -11.61
C ALA A 108 5.67 -12.44 -11.98
N ARG A 109 5.85 -12.19 -13.29
CA ARG A 109 6.71 -11.10 -13.78
C ARG A 109 6.25 -9.72 -13.31
N ARG A 110 4.93 -9.46 -13.28
CA ARG A 110 4.39 -8.18 -12.79
C ARG A 110 4.48 -8.00 -11.28
N LEU A 111 4.26 -9.06 -10.52
CA LEU A 111 4.38 -9.06 -9.06
C LEU A 111 5.84 -9.17 -8.58
N MET A 112 6.79 -9.37 -9.50
CA MET A 112 8.20 -9.63 -9.20
C MET A 112 8.38 -10.84 -8.28
N LEU A 113 7.64 -11.92 -8.56
CA LEU A 113 7.78 -13.21 -7.89
C LEU A 113 8.78 -14.07 -8.66
N ASP A 114 9.60 -14.83 -7.92
CA ASP A 114 10.65 -15.66 -8.50
C ASP A 114 10.11 -16.94 -9.15
N SER A 115 8.94 -17.42 -8.73
CA SER A 115 8.30 -18.65 -9.23
C SER A 115 6.91 -18.39 -9.82
N SER A 116 6.59 -19.11 -10.91
CA SER A 116 5.24 -19.15 -11.47
C SER A 116 4.26 -19.89 -10.54
N GLU A 117 4.73 -20.86 -9.78
CA GLU A 117 3.92 -21.63 -8.84
C GLU A 117 3.43 -20.74 -7.68
N ASP A 118 4.29 -19.83 -7.19
CA ASP A 118 3.93 -18.86 -6.17
C ASP A 118 2.83 -17.91 -6.67
N ALA A 119 2.92 -17.48 -7.92
CA ALA A 119 1.89 -16.63 -8.52
C ALA A 119 0.54 -17.35 -8.59
N GLU A 120 0.52 -18.61 -9.01
CA GLU A 120 -0.69 -19.43 -9.06
C GLU A 120 -1.29 -19.64 -7.66
N PHE A 121 -0.47 -19.91 -6.65
CA PHE A 121 -0.94 -20.05 -5.27
C PHE A 121 -1.55 -18.75 -4.73
N ILE A 122 -0.92 -17.60 -4.98
CA ILE A 122 -1.44 -16.30 -4.53
C ILE A 122 -2.73 -15.96 -5.26
N VAL A 123 -2.84 -16.21 -6.56
CA VAL A 123 -4.07 -16.00 -7.34
C VAL A 123 -5.19 -16.93 -6.84
N SER A 124 -4.92 -18.21 -6.64
CA SER A 124 -5.86 -19.17 -6.06
C SER A 124 -6.37 -18.71 -4.69
N LYS A 125 -5.46 -18.20 -3.85
CA LYS A 125 -5.81 -17.64 -2.55
C LYS A 125 -6.67 -16.37 -2.70
N ALA A 126 -6.36 -15.50 -3.66
CA ALA A 126 -7.13 -14.28 -3.89
C ALA A 126 -8.56 -14.56 -4.39
N ILE A 127 -8.74 -15.59 -5.22
CA ILE A 127 -10.05 -16.09 -5.65
C ILE A 127 -10.82 -16.65 -4.44
N ARG A 128 -10.18 -17.50 -3.63
CA ARG A 128 -10.80 -18.07 -2.41
C ARG A 128 -11.17 -17.01 -1.37
N ASP A 129 -10.33 -15.99 -1.21
CA ASP A 129 -10.57 -14.86 -0.29
C ASP A 129 -11.60 -13.86 -0.85
N GLY A 130 -12.14 -14.09 -2.07
CA GLY A 130 -13.15 -13.24 -2.70
C GLY A 130 -12.64 -11.86 -3.16
N VAL A 131 -11.32 -11.71 -3.32
CA VAL A 131 -10.69 -10.44 -3.74
C VAL A 131 -10.89 -10.19 -5.23
N ILE A 132 -10.95 -11.25 -6.02
CA ILE A 132 -11.18 -11.24 -7.47
C ILE A 132 -12.17 -12.36 -7.86
N GLU A 133 -13.09 -12.05 -8.77
CA GLU A 133 -13.95 -13.04 -9.42
C GLU A 133 -13.26 -13.54 -10.69
N ALA A 134 -12.51 -14.64 -10.56
CA ALA A 134 -11.79 -15.26 -11.67
C ALA A 134 -11.79 -16.78 -11.52
N THR A 135 -11.60 -17.46 -12.64
CA THR A 135 -11.41 -18.92 -12.72
C THR A 135 -10.02 -19.19 -13.27
N LEU A 136 -9.31 -20.17 -12.70
CA LEU A 136 -8.02 -20.66 -13.17
C LEU A 136 -8.20 -21.63 -14.34
#